data_AF-A0A357LD92-F1
#
_entry.id   AF-A0A357LD92-F1
#
_cell.length_a   1.000
_cell.length_b   1.000
_cell.length_c   1.000
_cell.angle_alpha   90.00
_cell.angle_beta   90.00
_cell.angle_gamma   90.00
#
_symmetry.space_group_name_H-M   'P 1'
#
loop_
_entity.id
_entity.type
_entity.pdbx_description
1 polymer ?
#
loop_
_entity_poly.entity_id
_entity_poly.type
_entity_poly.pdbx_seq_one_letter_code
_entity_poly.pdbx_strand_id
1 'polypeptide(L)'
;MLLAVPEFKTSLPGGGAASQSDIFCIVKAGSEIIAATIEAKVAESFGETVGEWLASPTLGKQRRLDYICRLLDISVTPEAGLRYQLFHRSAAAIVEAQRFGFGDAAMIVHSFSPTNQWIDDFQAFRRALGLMANPLEPASTRLKVGVNLTLGWAKGVL
;
A
#
# COMPACT_ATOMS: atom_id res chain seq x y z
N MET A 1 -16.86 3.61 10.63
CA MET A 1 -15.48 3.33 11.08
C MET A 1 -15.55 2.63 12.43
N LEU A 2 -14.77 1.57 12.66
CA LEU A 2 -14.76 0.81 13.92
C LEU A 2 -13.54 1.14 14.79
N LEU A 3 -12.37 1.35 14.16
CA LEU A 3 -11.11 1.68 14.82
C LEU A 3 -10.27 2.55 13.88
N ALA A 4 -9.51 3.49 14.44
CA ALA A 4 -8.43 4.19 13.75
C ALA A 4 -7.26 4.37 14.73
N VAL A 5 -6.06 4.02 14.31
CA VAL A 5 -4.83 4.13 15.09
C VAL A 5 -3.82 4.92 14.27
N PRO A 6 -3.40 6.12 14.73
CA PRO A 6 -2.35 6.87 14.06
C PRO A 6 -1.00 6.17 14.21
N GLU A 7 -0.12 6.35 13.24
CA GLU A 7 1.29 5.92 13.31
C GLU A 7 1.45 4.41 13.60
N PHE A 8 0.53 3.60 13.07
CA PHE A 8 0.46 2.18 13.35
C PHE A 8 1.59 1.42 12.67
N LYS A 9 2.25 0.53 13.42
CA LYS A 9 3.42 -0.23 12.96
C LYS A 9 3.06 -1.69 12.66
N THR A 10 3.15 -2.06 11.39
CA THR A 10 3.04 -3.44 10.91
C THR A 10 4.41 -4.05 10.71
N SER A 11 4.68 -5.13 11.44
CA SER A 11 5.91 -5.92 11.29
C SER A 11 5.95 -6.64 9.94
N LEU A 12 7.02 -6.41 9.18
CA LEU A 12 7.32 -7.11 7.93
C LEU A 12 8.69 -7.80 8.03
N PRO A 13 8.86 -8.98 7.40
CA PRO A 13 10.11 -9.73 7.45
C PRO A 13 11.26 -8.95 6.79
N GLY A 14 12.49 -9.43 7.00
CA GLY A 14 13.70 -8.82 6.45
C GLY A 14 14.48 -7.91 7.42
N GLY A 15 14.05 -7.82 8.68
CA GLY A 15 14.72 -6.96 9.67
C GLY A 15 14.55 -5.46 9.36
N GLY A 16 15.12 -4.60 10.21
CA GLY A 16 14.93 -3.14 10.10
C GLY A 16 13.57 -2.67 10.63
N ALA A 17 13.21 -1.41 10.36
CA ALA A 17 12.00 -0.80 10.88
C ALA A 17 10.71 -1.45 10.32
N ALA A 18 9.64 -1.44 11.11
CA ALA A 18 8.30 -1.83 10.72
C ALA A 18 7.72 -0.87 9.66
N SER A 19 6.68 -1.30 8.94
CA SER A 19 5.89 -0.38 8.12
C SER A 19 5.00 0.46 9.02
N GLN A 20 5.24 1.77 9.08
CA GLN A 20 4.46 2.72 9.87
C GLN A 20 3.51 3.52 8.97
N SER A 21 2.21 3.20 8.94
CA SER A 21 1.21 3.99 8.21
C SER A 21 0.75 5.19 9.02
N ASP A 22 0.43 6.31 8.36
CA ASP A 22 -0.09 7.51 9.03
C ASP A 22 -1.37 7.19 9.82
N ILE A 23 -2.27 6.40 9.21
CA ILE A 23 -3.43 5.82 9.91
C ILE A 23 -3.59 4.37 9.48
N PHE A 24 -3.76 3.48 10.46
CA PHE A 24 -4.39 2.18 10.24
C PHE A 24 -5.84 2.24 10.73
N CYS A 25 -6.79 1.74 9.97
CA CYS A 25 -8.19 1.71 10.39
C CYS A 25 -8.89 0.40 10.05
N ILE A 26 -9.91 0.09 10.85
CA ILE A 26 -10.85 -1.00 10.58
C ILE A 26 -12.17 -0.37 10.21
N VAL A 27 -12.65 -0.67 9.01
CA VAL A 27 -13.88 -0.12 8.46
C VAL A 27 -14.87 -1.24 8.21
N LYS A 28 -16.11 -1.06 8.65
CA LYS A 28 -17.22 -1.90 8.24
C LYS A 28 -17.93 -1.24 7.07
N ALA A 29 -18.01 -1.94 5.94
CA ALA A 29 -18.72 -1.52 4.74
C ALA A 29 -19.75 -2.60 4.41
N GLY A 30 -21.03 -2.32 4.67
CA GLY A 30 -22.07 -3.36 4.57
C GLY A 30 -21.76 -4.57 5.48
N SER A 31 -21.62 -5.75 4.87
CA SER A 31 -21.22 -7.00 5.54
C SER A 31 -19.71 -7.20 5.62
N GLU A 32 -18.92 -6.45 4.87
CA GLU A 32 -17.46 -6.59 4.85
C GLU A 32 -16.81 -5.82 6.00
N ILE A 33 -15.68 -6.37 6.48
CA ILE A 33 -14.77 -5.69 7.40
C ILE A 33 -13.42 -5.57 6.69
N ILE A 34 -12.94 -4.34 6.59
CA ILE A 34 -11.78 -3.96 5.80
C ILE A 34 -10.69 -3.47 6.76
N ALA A 35 -9.50 -4.05 6.66
CA ALA A 35 -8.29 -3.46 7.25
C ALA A 35 -7.66 -2.48 6.25
N ALA A 36 -7.55 -1.21 6.63
CA ALA A 36 -7.07 -0.15 5.76
C ALA A 36 -5.80 0.50 6.30
N THR A 37 -4.82 0.73 5.43
CA THR A 37 -3.74 1.70 5.67
C THR A 37 -4.04 2.98 4.88
N ILE A 38 -3.86 4.12 5.53
CA ILE A 38 -3.98 5.44 4.94
C ILE A 38 -2.62 6.12 4.97
N GLU A 39 -2.22 6.69 3.84
CA GLU A 39 -1.02 7.51 3.70
C GLU A 39 -1.42 8.90 3.22
N ALA A 40 -1.14 9.91 4.03
CA ALA A 40 -1.32 11.32 3.69
C ALA A 40 -0.20 11.78 2.76
N LYS A 41 -0.55 12.58 1.75
CA LYS A 41 0.43 13.23 0.88
C LYS A 41 0.04 14.66 0.56
N VAL A 42 1.01 15.58 0.61
CA VAL A 42 0.82 16.96 0.15
C VAL A 42 1.74 17.25 -1.02
N ALA A 43 3.00 17.56 -0.74
CA ALA A 43 4.01 17.97 -1.73
C ALA A 43 5.26 17.07 -1.66
N GLU A 44 5.44 16.35 -0.57
CA GLU A 44 6.46 15.33 -0.40
C GLU A 44 6.15 14.07 -1.21
N SER A 45 7.18 13.47 -1.82
CA SER A 45 7.03 12.25 -2.61
C SER A 45 6.73 11.03 -1.73
N PHE A 46 6.52 9.89 -2.37
CA PHE A 46 6.45 8.57 -1.71
C PHE A 46 7.84 8.02 -1.29
N GLY A 47 8.85 8.88 -1.19
CA GLY A 47 10.22 8.48 -0.88
C GLY A 47 10.91 7.76 -2.04
N GLU A 48 11.80 6.83 -1.68
CA GLU A 48 12.65 6.08 -2.61
C GLU A 48 11.81 5.25 -3.59
N THR A 49 12.28 5.21 -4.83
CA THR A 49 11.88 4.20 -5.81
C THR A 49 12.44 2.83 -5.43
N VAL A 50 11.91 1.76 -6.03
CA VAL A 50 12.39 0.38 -5.84
C VAL A 50 13.87 0.28 -6.22
N GLY A 51 14.29 0.95 -7.30
CA GLY A 51 15.68 0.99 -7.74
C GLY A 51 16.60 1.68 -6.74
N GLU A 52 16.23 2.87 -6.26
CA GLU A 52 16.98 3.60 -5.23
C GLU A 52 17.08 2.79 -3.94
N TRP A 53 15.96 2.22 -3.49
CA TRP A 53 15.91 1.42 -2.26
C TRP A 53 16.79 0.16 -2.36
N LEU A 54 16.90 -0.44 -3.55
CA LEU A 54 17.75 -1.60 -3.81
C LEU A 54 19.21 -1.26 -4.15
N ALA A 55 19.58 0.01 -4.34
CA ALA A 55 20.94 0.41 -4.72
C ALA A 55 22.02 -0.02 -3.71
N SER A 56 21.63 -0.17 -2.43
CA SER A 56 22.44 -0.79 -1.38
C SER A 56 21.72 -2.03 -0.86
N PRO A 57 21.82 -3.17 -1.57
CA PRO A 57 21.05 -4.36 -1.26
C PRO A 57 21.60 -5.06 -0.02
N THR A 58 20.70 -5.53 0.82
CA THR A 58 21.02 -6.43 1.93
C THR A 58 20.12 -7.66 1.83
N LEU A 59 20.53 -8.79 2.45
CA LEU A 59 19.68 -9.98 2.56
C LEU A 59 18.31 -9.65 3.17
N GLY A 60 18.28 -8.69 4.10
CA GLY A 60 17.06 -8.19 4.72
C GLY A 60 16.14 -7.48 3.72
N LYS A 61 16.69 -6.55 2.93
CA LYS A 61 15.93 -5.84 1.89
C LYS A 61 15.37 -6.80 0.84
N GLN A 62 16.17 -7.76 0.38
CA GLN A 62 15.73 -8.78 -0.58
C GLN A 62 14.59 -9.62 0.00
N ARG A 63 14.77 -10.20 1.21
CA ARG A 63 13.72 -10.98 1.88
C ARG A 63 12.42 -10.19 2.07
N ARG A 64 12.54 -8.89 2.38
CA ARG A 64 11.37 -8.01 2.54
C ARG A 64 10.66 -7.79 1.22
N LEU A 65 11.39 -7.47 0.16
CA LEU A 65 10.80 -7.27 -1.17
C LEU A 65 10.16 -8.55 -1.69
N ASP A 66 10.82 -9.71 -1.56
CA ASP A 66 10.28 -11.01 -1.95
C ASP A 66 8.98 -11.36 -1.20
N TYR A 67 8.89 -10.97 0.08
CA TYR A 67 7.66 -11.14 0.85
C TYR A 67 6.54 -10.23 0.34
N ILE A 68 6.84 -8.95 0.12
CA ILE A 68 5.88 -7.97 -0.41
C ILE A 68 5.37 -8.39 -1.78
N CYS A 69 6.27 -8.79 -2.69
CA CYS A 69 5.90 -9.25 -4.04
C CYS A 69 5.00 -10.50 -3.97
N ARG A 70 5.28 -11.45 -3.08
CA ARG A 70 4.41 -12.62 -2.87
C ARG A 70 3.02 -12.26 -2.35
N LEU A 71 2.90 -11.29 -1.45
CA LEU A 71 1.59 -10.82 -0.99
C LEU A 71 0.79 -10.17 -2.12
N LEU A 72 1.47 -9.41 -2.98
CA LEU A 72 0.87 -8.62 -4.06
C LEU A 72 0.78 -9.38 -5.40
N ASP A 73 1.09 -10.68 -5.43
CA ASP A 73 1.12 -11.51 -6.64
C ASP A 73 2.04 -11.02 -7.78
N ILE A 74 3.08 -10.27 -7.41
CA ILE A 74 4.07 -9.77 -8.34
C ILE A 74 5.10 -10.88 -8.60
N SER A 75 5.16 -11.36 -9.84
CA SER A 75 5.97 -12.53 -10.22
C SER A 75 7.40 -12.16 -10.65
N VAL A 76 7.66 -10.89 -10.97
CA VAL A 76 8.95 -10.35 -11.38
C VAL A 76 9.30 -9.15 -10.53
N THR A 77 10.58 -8.87 -10.33
CA THR A 77 11.01 -7.67 -9.59
C THR A 77 10.29 -6.43 -10.15
N PRO A 78 9.66 -5.59 -9.31
CA PRO A 78 8.99 -4.38 -9.77
C PRO A 78 9.95 -3.48 -10.55
N GLU A 79 9.41 -2.73 -11.51
CA GLU A 79 10.21 -1.75 -12.25
C GLU A 79 10.90 -0.78 -11.30
N ALA A 80 12.17 -0.49 -11.60
CA ALA A 80 13.04 0.28 -10.71
C ALA A 80 12.50 1.69 -10.40
N GLY A 81 11.71 2.29 -11.31
CA GLY A 81 11.14 3.63 -11.12
C GLY A 81 9.90 3.69 -10.23
N LEU A 82 9.32 2.55 -9.82
CA LEU A 82 8.11 2.55 -9.01
C LEU A 82 8.41 2.90 -7.55
N ARG A 83 7.50 3.60 -6.88
CA ARG A 83 7.68 4.05 -5.48
C ARG A 83 7.58 2.88 -4.50
N TYR A 84 8.66 2.58 -3.78
CA TYR A 84 8.71 1.44 -2.84
C TYR A 84 7.66 1.54 -1.73
N GLN A 85 7.39 2.76 -1.24
CA GLN A 85 6.43 3.00 -0.17
C GLN A 85 5.03 2.45 -0.49
N LEU A 86 4.57 2.55 -1.75
CA LEU A 86 3.23 2.09 -2.14
C LEU A 86 3.08 0.57 -1.99
N PHE A 87 4.11 -0.20 -2.38
CA PHE A 87 4.13 -1.65 -2.16
C PHE A 87 4.16 -1.98 -0.66
N HIS A 88 4.99 -1.25 0.07
CA HIS A 88 5.20 -1.47 1.50
C HIS A 88 3.95 -1.18 2.35
N ARG A 89 3.18 -0.14 2.02
CA ARG A 89 1.90 0.18 2.69
C ARG A 89 0.78 -0.76 2.32
N SER A 90 0.75 -1.21 1.06
CA SER A 90 -0.22 -2.21 0.60
C SER A 90 0.01 -3.55 1.28
N ALA A 91 1.27 -3.99 1.38
CA ALA A 91 1.63 -5.19 2.12
C ALA A 91 1.23 -5.09 3.60
N ALA A 92 1.41 -3.93 4.24
CA ALA A 92 0.98 -3.73 5.61
C ALA A 92 -0.54 -3.91 5.79
N ALA A 93 -1.36 -3.33 4.90
CA ALA A 93 -2.81 -3.52 4.93
C ALA A 93 -3.21 -5.01 4.79
N ILE A 94 -2.57 -5.74 3.88
CA ILE A 94 -2.82 -7.18 3.66
C ILE A 94 -2.44 -7.98 4.91
N VAL A 95 -1.27 -7.71 5.50
CA VAL A 95 -0.80 -8.41 6.71
C VAL A 95 -1.76 -8.19 7.87
N GLU A 96 -2.24 -6.97 8.07
CA GLU A 96 -3.20 -6.71 9.14
C GLU A 96 -4.57 -7.32 8.84
N ALA A 97 -5.04 -7.31 7.58
CA ALA A 97 -6.26 -8.03 7.19
C ALA A 97 -6.14 -9.52 7.56
N GLN A 98 -5.03 -10.16 7.22
CA GLN A 98 -4.78 -11.56 7.58
C GLN A 98 -4.69 -11.77 9.10
N ARG A 99 -4.05 -10.86 9.83
CA ARG A 99 -3.92 -10.93 11.30
C ARG A 99 -5.29 -10.90 11.98
N PHE A 100 -6.21 -10.09 11.50
CA PHE A 100 -7.57 -10.00 12.03
C PHE A 100 -8.56 -10.99 11.40
N GLY A 101 -8.13 -11.78 10.40
CA GLY A 101 -8.98 -12.75 9.71
C GLY A 101 -9.99 -12.12 8.74
N PHE A 102 -9.69 -10.93 8.21
CA PHE A 102 -10.53 -10.22 7.25
C PHE A 102 -10.22 -10.63 5.80
N GLY A 103 -11.28 -10.71 4.98
CA GLY A 103 -11.17 -11.02 3.55
C GLY A 103 -10.78 -9.83 2.68
N ASP A 104 -10.82 -8.61 3.24
CA ASP A 104 -10.66 -7.37 2.51
C ASP A 104 -9.61 -6.47 3.17
N ALA A 105 -8.76 -5.88 2.32
CA ALA A 105 -7.77 -4.89 2.70
C ALA A 105 -7.89 -3.66 1.80
N ALA A 106 -7.47 -2.51 2.29
CA ALA A 106 -7.33 -1.33 1.45
C ALA A 106 -6.04 -0.56 1.73
N MET A 107 -5.44 0.01 0.69
CA MET A 107 -4.41 1.04 0.82
C MET A 107 -4.92 2.30 0.12
N ILE A 108 -5.06 3.37 0.90
CA ILE A 108 -5.65 4.62 0.43
C ILE A 108 -4.60 5.72 0.57
N VAL A 109 -4.34 6.42 -0.52
CA VAL A 109 -3.62 7.69 -0.45
C VAL A 109 -4.64 8.80 -0.20
N HIS A 110 -4.48 9.54 0.88
CA HIS A 110 -5.24 10.77 1.11
C HIS A 110 -4.38 11.97 0.71
N SER A 111 -4.66 12.53 -0.47
CA SER A 111 -3.93 13.66 -1.01
C SER A 111 -4.55 14.98 -0.59
N PHE A 112 -3.78 15.83 0.07
CA PHE A 112 -4.13 17.24 0.32
C PHE A 112 -3.53 18.17 -0.76
N SER A 113 -3.03 17.60 -1.85
CA SER A 113 -2.46 18.37 -2.95
C SER A 113 -3.56 19.01 -3.80
N PRO A 114 -3.57 20.34 -4.03
CA PRO A 114 -4.55 20.98 -4.90
C PRO A 114 -4.51 20.43 -6.33
N THR A 115 -3.33 20.04 -6.79
CA THR A 115 -3.03 19.57 -8.15
C THR A 115 -2.88 18.05 -8.26
N ASN A 116 -3.23 17.29 -7.21
CA ASN A 116 -3.04 15.84 -7.15
C ASN A 116 -1.58 15.40 -7.42
N GLN A 117 -0.61 16.09 -6.81
CA GLN A 117 0.79 15.66 -6.89
C GLN A 117 0.91 14.17 -6.52
N TRP A 118 1.76 13.46 -7.27
CA TRP A 118 2.07 12.03 -7.10
C TRP A 118 0.98 11.04 -7.55
N ILE A 119 -0.10 11.51 -8.18
CA ILE A 119 -1.14 10.63 -8.72
C ILE A 119 -0.61 9.71 -9.84
N ASP A 120 0.38 10.16 -10.61
CA ASP A 120 1.00 9.36 -11.67
C ASP A 120 1.85 8.21 -11.11
N ASP A 121 2.58 8.44 -10.01
CA ASP A 121 3.31 7.40 -9.28
C ASP A 121 2.33 6.35 -8.73
N PHE A 122 1.20 6.80 -8.17
CA PHE A 122 0.14 5.92 -7.67
C PHE A 122 -0.50 5.11 -8.80
N GLN A 123 -0.78 5.73 -9.96
CA GLN A 123 -1.26 5.01 -11.12
C GLN A 123 -0.25 3.99 -11.64
N ALA A 124 1.03 4.35 -11.76
CA ALA A 124 2.06 3.43 -12.22
C ALA A 124 2.13 2.17 -11.33
N PHE A 125 2.03 2.35 -10.01
CA PHE A 125 1.90 1.25 -9.07
C PHE A 125 0.63 0.40 -9.29
N ARG A 126 -0.54 1.03 -9.51
CA ARG A 126 -1.78 0.29 -9.83
C ARG A 126 -1.64 -0.55 -11.11
N ARG A 127 -1.03 0.01 -12.15
CA ARG A 127 -0.77 -0.71 -13.42
C ARG A 127 0.13 -1.92 -13.21
N ALA A 128 1.14 -1.81 -12.33
CA ALA A 128 1.99 -2.94 -11.96
C ALA A 128 1.24 -4.10 -11.29
N LEU A 129 0.04 -3.84 -10.73
CA LEU A 129 -0.88 -4.84 -10.18
C LEU A 129 -2.00 -5.23 -11.15
N GLY A 130 -1.93 -4.80 -12.41
CA GLY A 130 -2.96 -5.07 -13.44
C GLY A 130 -4.24 -4.24 -13.27
N LEU A 131 -4.23 -3.19 -12.44
CA LEU A 131 -5.39 -2.35 -12.19
C LEU A 131 -5.37 -1.13 -13.11
N MET A 132 -6.19 -1.19 -14.18
CA MET A 132 -6.36 -0.13 -15.17
C MET A 132 -7.71 0.55 -14.95
N ALA A 133 -7.78 1.54 -14.05
CA ALA A 133 -8.99 2.32 -13.80
C ALA A 133 -8.64 3.81 -13.63
N ASN A 134 -9.66 4.66 -13.60
CA ASN A 134 -9.48 6.08 -13.35
C ASN A 134 -8.73 6.27 -12.02
N PRO A 135 -7.69 7.13 -11.95
CA PRO A 135 -6.94 7.34 -10.71
C PRO A 135 -7.79 7.73 -9.51
N LEU A 136 -8.89 8.45 -9.72
CA LEU A 136 -9.79 8.91 -8.65
C LEU A 136 -10.87 7.89 -8.28
N GLU A 137 -10.97 6.79 -9.02
CA GLU A 137 -11.85 5.68 -8.70
C GLU A 137 -11.06 4.59 -7.98
N PRO A 138 -11.62 3.98 -6.91
CA PRO A 138 -11.01 2.82 -6.31
C PRO A 138 -10.98 1.65 -7.29
N ALA A 139 -9.96 0.80 -7.22
CA ALA A 139 -9.96 -0.48 -7.92
C ALA A 139 -9.45 -1.59 -7.01
N SER A 140 -10.00 -2.79 -7.20
CA SER A 140 -9.73 -3.93 -6.34
C SER A 140 -9.20 -5.11 -7.16
N THR A 141 -8.33 -5.90 -6.54
CA THR A 141 -7.85 -7.17 -7.09
C THR A 141 -7.87 -8.25 -6.02
N ARG A 142 -8.25 -9.47 -6.42
CA ARG A 142 -8.23 -10.63 -5.53
C ARG A 142 -6.86 -11.28 -5.59
N LEU A 143 -6.16 -11.27 -4.46
CA LEU A 143 -4.82 -11.83 -4.33
C LEU A 143 -4.87 -13.33 -4.00
N LYS A 144 -3.85 -14.10 -4.39
CA LYS A 144 -3.69 -15.53 -4.11
C LYS A 144 -3.62 -15.84 -2.62
N VAL A 145 -3.23 -14.85 -1.81
CA VAL A 145 -3.20 -14.94 -0.35
C VAL A 145 -4.60 -14.85 0.29
N GLY A 146 -5.67 -14.79 -0.50
CA GLY A 146 -7.06 -14.84 -0.04
C GLY A 146 -7.61 -13.49 0.42
N VAL A 147 -6.93 -12.39 0.11
CA VAL A 147 -7.34 -11.03 0.44
C VAL A 147 -7.74 -10.30 -0.84
N ASN A 148 -8.87 -9.60 -0.81
CA ASN A 148 -9.24 -8.64 -1.84
C ASN A 148 -8.62 -7.28 -1.46
N LEU A 149 -7.65 -6.81 -2.24
CA LEU A 149 -6.97 -5.54 -2.00
C LEU A 149 -7.64 -4.45 -2.82
N THR A 150 -8.10 -3.39 -2.17
CA THR A 150 -8.60 -2.16 -2.81
C THR A 150 -7.56 -1.05 -2.72
N LEU A 151 -7.27 -0.42 -3.85
CA LEU A 151 -6.41 0.76 -3.92
C LEU A 151 -7.27 1.99 -4.20
N GLY A 152 -7.11 3.03 -3.39
CA GLY A 152 -7.89 4.26 -3.51
C GLY A 152 -7.04 5.54 -3.44
N TRP A 153 -7.53 6.58 -4.10
CA TRP A 153 -7.03 7.94 -3.98
C TRP A 153 -8.16 8.84 -3.49
N ALA A 154 -8.02 9.38 -2.29
CA ALA A 154 -8.95 10.36 -1.74
C ALA A 154 -8.34 11.75 -1.89
N LYS A 155 -9.08 12.69 -2.51
CA LYS A 155 -8.68 14.10 -2.55
C LYS A 155 -9.27 14.83 -1.36
N GLY A 156 -8.41 15.41 -0.53
CA GLY A 156 -8.81 16.32 0.52
C GLY A 156 -9.34 17.63 -0.06
N VAL A 157 -10.35 18.18 0.59
CA VAL A 157 -10.74 19.58 0.43
C VAL A 157 -9.90 20.39 1.40
N LEU A 158 -9.03 21.25 0.86
CA LEU A 158 -8.40 22.33 1.62
C LEU A 158 -9.32 23.55 1.61
#